data_AF-A0A8F5BPS8-F1
#
_entry.id   AF-A0A8F5BPS8-F1
#
_cell.length_a   1.000
_cell.length_b   1.000
_cell.length_c   1.000
_cell.angle_alpha   90.00
_cell.angle_beta   90.00
_cell.angle_gamma   90.00
#
_symmetry.space_group_name_H-M   'P 1'
#
loop_
_entity.id
_entity.type
_entity.pdbx_description
1 polymer ?
#
loop_
_entity_poly.entity_id
_entity_poly.type
_entity_poly.pdbx_seq_one_letter_code
_entity_poly.pdbx_strand_id
1 'polypeptide(L)'
;MVLLVDVINEVLEKSENAMTAMRKDEIEEIFKEFFRSDFSLKQYTDANGFYLDFLIWYGLYYRNPKTNMTILEEVLQKFDEETIDKVKNMKIISGDFSIRDLQKINNEYFVELFNKDIGEFLVKVDPSTWKSIKEVKNTHVLRCHIIYYGGKYYLFGVVEYIPILNENGFLTPAFIDKAMERIDNMRLKEIESANVTERTTLKQCLAKYPATWINEICDALNIKGRVKKEKIDKIAEVYLKETEKVLEKLPDEALEILRVVLNKGGVIKYGELSRKFMDDTTYFYHNNKTPLGILRFYCIVFVGKMNIKGKNYRVAIIPSDLREKLKEYIK
;
A
#
# COMPACT_ATOMS: atom_id res chain seq x y z
N MET A 1 -23.66 13.25 12.44
CA MET A 1 -22.78 12.42 11.59
C MET A 1 -22.64 11.08 12.27
N VAL A 2 -23.24 10.04 11.70
CA VAL A 2 -23.18 8.68 12.25
C VAL A 2 -21.76 8.15 12.05
N LEU A 3 -21.15 7.63 13.12
CA LEU A 3 -19.82 7.04 13.01
C LEU A 3 -19.97 5.61 12.48
N LEU A 4 -19.03 5.18 11.64
CA LEU A 4 -18.99 3.80 11.13
C LEU A 4 -19.08 2.78 12.27
N VAL A 5 -18.45 3.08 13.40
CA VAL A 5 -18.45 2.22 14.58
C VAL A 5 -19.87 1.97 15.11
N ASP A 6 -20.77 2.96 15.00
CA ASP A 6 -22.15 2.83 15.48
C ASP A 6 -22.93 1.87 14.58
N VAL A 7 -22.80 2.03 13.25
CA VAL A 7 -23.44 1.14 12.26
C VAL A 7 -22.94 -0.29 12.43
N ILE A 8 -21.63 -0.47 12.55
CA ILE A 8 -21.04 -1.81 12.71
C ILE A 8 -21.47 -2.45 14.03
N ASN A 9 -21.49 -1.70 15.14
CA ASN A 9 -21.93 -2.25 16.42
C ASN A 9 -23.38 -2.72 16.36
N GLU A 10 -24.29 -1.95 15.73
CA GLU A 10 -25.69 -2.38 15.55
C GLU A 10 -25.78 -3.64 14.67
N VAL A 11 -24.96 -3.74 13.61
CA VAL A 11 -24.89 -4.94 12.78
C VAL A 11 -24.41 -6.15 13.58
N LEU A 12 -23.38 -6.00 14.39
CA LEU A 12 -22.85 -7.09 15.23
C LEU A 12 -23.87 -7.54 16.28
N GLU A 13 -24.53 -6.60 16.96
CA GLU A 13 -25.57 -6.91 17.94
C GLU A 13 -26.75 -7.64 17.29
N LYS A 14 -27.24 -7.17 16.14
CA LYS A 14 -28.28 -7.89 15.38
C LYS A 14 -27.81 -9.27 14.92
N SER A 15 -26.56 -9.39 14.48
CA SER A 15 -25.97 -10.65 14.02
C SER A 15 -25.94 -11.69 15.13
N GLU A 16 -25.48 -11.30 16.32
CA GLU A 16 -25.43 -12.16 17.50
C GLU A 16 -26.83 -12.60 17.96
N ASN A 17 -27.79 -11.68 17.98
CA ASN A 17 -29.18 -11.99 18.30
C ASN A 17 -29.79 -12.98 17.29
N ALA A 18 -29.55 -12.77 15.98
CA ALA A 18 -30.04 -13.66 14.93
C ALA A 18 -29.41 -15.06 15.02
N MET A 19 -28.12 -15.14 15.31
CA MET A 19 -27.39 -16.40 15.49
C MET A 19 -27.89 -17.18 16.71
N THR A 20 -28.15 -16.50 17.83
CA THR A 20 -28.64 -17.12 19.07
C THR A 20 -30.04 -17.71 18.89
N ALA A 21 -30.86 -17.13 18.03
CA ALA A 21 -32.21 -17.61 17.73
C ALA A 21 -32.25 -18.73 16.67
N MET A 22 -31.12 -19.06 16.04
CA MET A 22 -31.04 -19.96 14.90
C MET A 22 -30.87 -21.42 15.33
N ARG A 23 -31.39 -22.35 14.52
CA ARG A 23 -31.20 -23.78 14.76
C ARG A 23 -29.78 -24.21 14.36
N LYS A 24 -29.24 -25.25 15.02
CA LYS A 24 -27.86 -25.70 14.82
C LYS A 24 -27.57 -26.14 13.38
N ASP A 25 -28.52 -26.81 12.73
CA ASP A 25 -28.42 -27.24 11.32
C ASP A 25 -28.31 -26.05 10.36
N GLU A 26 -29.01 -24.96 10.63
CA GLU A 26 -28.93 -23.74 9.84
C GLU A 26 -27.56 -23.05 10.02
N ILE A 27 -27.07 -22.99 11.26
CA ILE A 27 -25.74 -22.43 11.57
C ILE A 27 -24.63 -23.22 10.85
N GLU A 28 -24.71 -24.56 10.82
CA GLU A 28 -23.71 -25.40 10.17
C GLU A 28 -23.61 -25.16 8.65
N GLU A 29 -24.74 -24.91 7.96
CA GLU A 29 -24.72 -24.55 6.54
C GLU A 29 -24.11 -23.17 6.31
N ILE A 30 -24.45 -22.19 7.15
CA ILE A 30 -23.89 -20.83 7.06
C ILE A 30 -22.38 -20.83 7.33
N PHE A 31 -21.90 -21.67 8.27
CA PHE A 31 -20.47 -21.87 8.47
C PHE A 31 -19.77 -22.43 7.23
N LYS A 32 -20.38 -23.39 6.53
CA LYS A 32 -19.79 -23.91 5.27
C LYS A 32 -19.65 -22.81 4.22
N GLU A 33 -20.62 -21.91 4.13
CA GLU A 33 -20.56 -20.76 3.23
C GLU A 33 -19.46 -19.78 3.65
N PHE A 34 -19.36 -19.45 4.94
CA PHE A 34 -18.30 -18.60 5.48
C PHE A 34 -16.90 -19.11 5.11
N PHE A 35 -16.61 -20.40 5.31
CA PHE A 35 -15.31 -21.00 4.99
C PHE A 35 -15.00 -21.06 3.48
N ARG A 36 -16.02 -20.95 2.63
CA ARG A 36 -15.85 -20.85 1.17
C ARG A 36 -15.71 -19.41 0.69
N SER A 37 -16.04 -18.43 1.53
CA SER A 37 -15.92 -17.02 1.20
C SER A 37 -14.47 -16.55 1.20
N ASP A 38 -14.19 -15.49 0.45
CA ASP A 38 -12.89 -14.80 0.47
C ASP A 38 -12.68 -13.99 1.76
N PHE A 39 -13.67 -13.96 2.66
CA PHE A 39 -13.58 -13.28 3.94
C PHE A 39 -12.83 -14.12 4.98
N SER A 40 -13.03 -15.44 4.99
CA SER A 40 -12.46 -16.31 6.02
C SER A 40 -10.93 -16.38 5.93
N LEU A 41 -10.24 -16.11 7.04
CA LEU A 41 -8.77 -16.12 7.08
C LEU A 41 -8.15 -17.54 7.20
N LYS A 42 -8.95 -18.61 7.10
CA LYS A 42 -8.60 -20.06 7.10
C LYS A 42 -7.78 -20.59 8.29
N GLN A 43 -7.12 -19.76 9.06
CA GLN A 43 -6.25 -20.12 10.18
C GLN A 43 -6.58 -19.18 11.35
N TYR A 44 -7.32 -19.73 12.31
CA TYR A 44 -7.69 -19.07 13.55
C TYR A 44 -6.95 -19.73 14.70
N THR A 45 -6.26 -18.94 15.52
CA THR A 45 -5.54 -19.44 16.70
C THR A 45 -6.39 -19.49 17.96
N ASP A 46 -7.52 -18.77 17.97
CA ASP A 46 -8.47 -18.76 19.08
C ASP A 46 -9.92 -18.64 18.60
N ALA A 47 -10.84 -19.12 19.44
CA ALA A 47 -12.26 -19.18 19.13
C ALA A 47 -12.93 -17.79 19.07
N ASN A 48 -12.40 -16.79 19.77
CA ASN A 48 -12.98 -15.45 19.80
C ASN A 48 -12.69 -14.71 18.50
N GLY A 49 -11.46 -14.81 17.98
CA GLY A 49 -11.09 -14.29 16.67
C GLY A 49 -11.94 -14.88 15.55
N PHE A 50 -12.16 -16.20 15.58
CA PHE A 50 -13.08 -16.86 14.65
C PHE A 50 -14.52 -16.32 14.79
N TYR A 51 -15.05 -16.27 16.01
CA TYR A 51 -16.43 -15.84 16.25
C TYR A 51 -16.67 -14.40 15.78
N LEU A 52 -15.71 -13.51 16.03
CA LEU A 52 -15.81 -12.11 15.59
C LEU A 52 -15.81 -12.00 14.07
N ASP A 53 -14.86 -12.64 13.37
CA ASP A 53 -14.80 -12.65 11.90
C ASP A 53 -16.08 -13.23 11.29
N PHE A 54 -16.57 -14.32 11.88
CA PHE A 54 -17.80 -14.96 11.42
C PHE A 54 -19.00 -14.01 11.58
N LEU A 55 -19.18 -13.38 12.76
CA LEU A 55 -20.27 -12.44 12.99
C LEU A 55 -20.20 -11.23 12.06
N ILE A 56 -19.00 -10.72 11.81
CA ILE A 56 -18.77 -9.65 10.86
C ILE A 56 -19.22 -10.09 9.46
N TRP A 57 -18.72 -11.23 8.98
CA TRP A 57 -19.07 -11.72 7.66
C TRP A 57 -20.57 -11.97 7.53
N TYR A 58 -21.17 -12.59 8.53
CA TYR A 58 -22.60 -12.87 8.58
C TYR A 58 -23.41 -11.58 8.54
N GLY A 59 -23.01 -10.56 9.31
CA GLY A 59 -23.70 -9.28 9.33
C GLY A 59 -23.59 -8.50 8.02
N LEU A 60 -22.41 -8.51 7.39
CA LEU A 60 -22.08 -7.65 6.26
C LEU A 60 -22.37 -8.28 4.89
N TYR A 61 -22.18 -9.59 4.75
CA TYR A 61 -22.15 -10.27 3.45
C TYR A 61 -23.19 -11.37 3.28
N TYR A 62 -23.55 -12.07 4.35
CA TYR A 62 -24.53 -13.14 4.24
C TYR A 62 -25.91 -12.56 3.90
N ARG A 63 -26.45 -12.93 2.74
CA ARG A 63 -27.81 -12.56 2.33
C ARG A 63 -28.80 -13.57 2.88
N ASN A 64 -29.69 -13.10 3.74
CA ASN A 64 -30.76 -13.95 4.27
C ASN A 64 -31.65 -14.44 3.11
N PRO A 65 -31.84 -15.76 2.92
CA PRO A 65 -32.63 -16.30 1.82
C PRO A 65 -34.10 -15.86 1.80
N LYS A 66 -34.65 -15.44 2.96
CA LYS A 66 -36.06 -15.02 3.09
C LYS A 66 -36.26 -13.56 2.73
N THR A 67 -35.38 -12.68 3.17
CA THR A 67 -35.49 -11.22 2.95
C THR A 67 -34.70 -10.75 1.74
N ASN A 68 -33.78 -11.59 1.24
CA ASN A 68 -32.78 -11.26 0.25
C ASN A 68 -31.95 -10.02 0.61
N MET A 69 -31.77 -9.77 1.91
CA MET A 69 -30.98 -8.66 2.45
C MET A 69 -29.88 -9.17 3.38
N THR A 70 -28.78 -8.42 3.48
CA THR A 70 -27.83 -8.59 4.59
C THR A 70 -28.32 -7.85 5.83
N ILE A 71 -27.80 -8.21 7.02
CA ILE A 71 -28.14 -7.48 8.25
C ILE A 71 -27.70 -6.02 8.16
N LEU A 72 -26.56 -5.75 7.50
CA LEU A 72 -26.13 -4.39 7.18
C LEU A 72 -27.20 -3.64 6.39
N GLU A 73 -27.73 -4.23 5.31
CA GLU A 73 -28.79 -3.60 4.50
C GLU A 73 -30.04 -3.32 5.33
N GLU A 74 -30.43 -4.21 6.24
CA GLU A 74 -31.56 -3.99 7.16
C GLU A 74 -31.30 -2.86 8.17
N VAL A 75 -30.08 -2.77 8.71
CA VAL A 75 -29.67 -1.71 9.64
C VAL A 75 -29.67 -0.36 8.92
N LEU A 76 -29.13 -0.33 7.69
CA LEU A 76 -29.04 0.87 6.87
C LEU A 76 -30.38 1.52 6.54
N GLN A 77 -31.49 0.79 6.57
CA GLN A 77 -32.84 1.35 6.34
C GLN A 77 -33.23 2.46 7.33
N LYS A 78 -32.56 2.54 8.48
CA LYS A 78 -32.82 3.54 9.52
C LYS A 78 -31.96 4.80 9.40
N PHE A 79 -31.00 4.81 8.46
CA PHE A 79 -30.01 5.87 8.32
C PHE A 79 -30.29 6.79 7.12
N ASP A 80 -29.66 7.96 7.10
CA ASP A 80 -29.79 8.93 6.00
C ASP A 80 -29.08 8.47 4.71
N GLU A 81 -29.47 9.05 3.56
CA GLU A 81 -28.89 8.69 2.25
C GLU A 81 -27.37 8.88 2.20
N GLU A 82 -26.83 9.89 2.89
CA GLU A 82 -25.39 10.14 2.95
C GLU A 82 -24.63 8.98 3.63
N THR A 83 -25.17 8.47 4.74
CA THR A 83 -24.59 7.32 5.46
C THR A 83 -24.71 6.05 4.62
N ILE A 84 -25.86 5.85 3.97
CA ILE A 84 -26.10 4.71 3.07
C ILE A 84 -25.07 4.70 1.94
N ASP A 85 -24.82 5.83 1.28
CA ASP A 85 -23.86 5.92 0.17
C ASP A 85 -22.41 5.68 0.62
N LYS A 86 -22.02 6.16 1.80
CA LYS A 86 -20.68 5.87 2.35
C LYS A 86 -20.48 4.39 2.65
N VAL A 87 -21.51 3.73 3.18
CA VAL A 87 -21.46 2.31 3.53
C VAL A 87 -21.56 1.42 2.28
N LYS A 88 -22.34 1.80 1.26
CA LYS A 88 -22.38 1.07 -0.03
C LYS A 88 -21.02 1.03 -0.73
N ASN A 89 -20.22 2.07 -0.56
CA ASN A 89 -18.86 2.16 -1.11
C ASN A 89 -17.80 1.55 -0.19
N MET A 90 -18.21 0.93 0.92
CA MET A 90 -17.30 0.27 1.84
C MET A 90 -16.62 -0.92 1.16
N LYS A 91 -15.30 -1.03 1.35
CA LYS A 91 -14.52 -2.18 0.89
C LYS A 91 -13.78 -2.79 2.06
N ILE A 92 -13.77 -4.11 2.12
CA ILE A 92 -13.00 -4.86 3.11
C ILE A 92 -11.85 -5.55 2.40
N ILE A 93 -10.67 -5.41 2.99
CA ILE A 93 -9.41 -5.94 2.48
C ILE A 93 -8.85 -6.85 3.57
N SER A 94 -8.71 -8.12 3.27
CA SER A 94 -8.30 -9.15 4.22
C SER A 94 -6.91 -9.67 3.86
N GLY A 95 -6.08 -9.95 4.86
CA GLY A 95 -4.80 -10.60 4.61
C GLY A 95 -3.79 -10.48 5.74
N ASP A 96 -2.57 -10.88 5.40
CA ASP A 96 -1.40 -10.80 6.29
C ASP A 96 -0.60 -9.55 5.93
N PHE A 97 -0.39 -8.65 6.91
CA PHE A 97 0.21 -7.34 6.71
C PHE A 97 1.45 -7.15 7.60
N SER A 98 2.57 -6.76 7.01
CA SER A 98 3.73 -6.29 7.77
C SER A 98 3.42 -4.91 8.38
N ILE A 99 3.88 -4.70 9.62
CA ILE A 99 3.75 -3.41 10.31
C ILE A 99 4.96 -2.54 9.93
N ARG A 100 4.76 -1.53 9.09
CA ARG A 100 5.81 -0.65 8.57
C ARG A 100 6.13 0.48 9.53
N ASP A 101 5.10 1.21 9.94
CA ASP A 101 5.25 2.34 10.83
C ASP A 101 4.02 2.61 11.69
N LEU A 102 4.24 3.43 12.71
CA LEU A 102 3.20 3.92 13.60
C LEU A 102 3.29 5.43 13.66
N GLN A 103 2.23 6.09 13.21
CA GLN A 103 2.18 7.54 13.10
C GLN A 103 1.11 8.11 14.01
N LYS A 104 1.36 9.30 14.56
CA LYS A 104 0.37 10.10 15.27
C LYS A 104 0.15 11.40 14.52
N ILE A 105 -1.02 11.57 13.91
CA ILE A 105 -1.37 12.72 13.06
C ILE A 105 -2.62 13.37 13.65
N ASN A 106 -2.57 14.66 13.97
CA ASN A 106 -3.70 15.42 14.53
C ASN A 106 -4.38 14.74 15.73
N ASN A 107 -3.58 14.14 16.62
CA ASN A 107 -4.03 13.37 17.79
C ASN A 107 -4.81 12.08 17.48
N GLU A 108 -4.89 11.68 16.21
CA GLU A 108 -5.35 10.36 15.78
C GLU A 108 -4.16 9.40 15.62
N TYR A 109 -4.43 8.11 15.78
CA TYR A 109 -3.44 7.04 15.77
C TYR A 109 -3.55 6.24 14.47
N PHE A 110 -2.43 6.09 13.77
CA PHE A 110 -2.34 5.38 12.51
C PHE A 110 -1.24 4.33 12.56
N VAL A 111 -1.49 3.23 11.83
CA VAL A 111 -0.53 2.17 11.57
C VAL A 111 -0.39 2.05 10.06
N GLU A 112 0.84 2.06 9.59
CA GLU A 112 1.17 1.80 8.19
C GLU A 112 1.34 0.29 8.03
N LEU A 113 0.42 -0.32 7.29
CA LEU A 113 0.32 -1.75 7.04
C LEU A 113 0.65 -2.04 5.59
N PHE A 114 1.29 -3.17 5.36
CA PHE A 114 1.75 -3.51 4.04
C PHE A 114 1.53 -5.00 3.74
N ASN A 115 0.89 -5.27 2.62
CA ASN A 115 0.79 -6.62 2.07
C ASN A 115 1.42 -6.61 0.67
N LYS A 116 2.24 -7.61 0.34
CA LYS A 116 3.00 -7.62 -0.91
C LYS A 116 2.13 -7.67 -2.17
N ASP A 117 0.98 -8.34 -2.10
CA ASP A 117 0.11 -8.58 -3.23
C ASP A 117 -0.93 -7.46 -3.38
N ILE A 118 -1.26 -6.78 -2.27
CA ILE A 118 -2.35 -5.80 -2.21
C ILE A 118 -1.82 -4.36 -2.19
N GLY A 119 -0.72 -4.10 -1.49
CA GLY A 119 -0.11 -2.77 -1.35
C GLY A 119 -0.04 -2.25 0.08
N GLU A 120 0.11 -0.93 0.20
CA GLU A 120 0.29 -0.22 1.47
C GLU A 120 -0.98 0.54 1.89
N PHE A 121 -1.24 0.53 3.20
CA PHE A 121 -2.43 1.10 3.82
C PHE A 121 -2.04 1.91 5.05
N LEU A 122 -2.44 3.18 5.09
CA LEU A 122 -2.39 3.98 6.30
C LEU A 122 -3.71 3.84 7.05
N VAL A 123 -3.68 3.04 8.11
CA VAL A 123 -4.88 2.54 8.77
C VAL A 123 -5.08 3.22 10.12
N LYS A 124 -6.24 3.82 10.33
CA LYS A 124 -6.62 4.41 11.61
C LYS A 124 -6.95 3.30 12.61
N VAL A 125 -6.43 3.45 13.83
CA VAL A 125 -6.62 2.54 14.96
C VAL A 125 -7.01 3.32 16.21
N ASP A 126 -7.60 2.64 17.19
CA ASP A 126 -7.78 3.21 18.52
C ASP A 126 -6.44 3.20 19.31
N PRO A 127 -6.33 3.98 20.39
CA PRO A 127 -5.08 4.10 21.16
C PRO A 127 -4.58 2.79 21.77
N SER A 128 -5.48 1.87 22.14
CA SER A 128 -5.10 0.60 22.76
C SER A 128 -4.50 -0.34 21.72
N THR A 129 -5.15 -0.49 20.57
CA THR A 129 -4.65 -1.27 19.43
C THR A 129 -3.32 -0.70 18.94
N TRP A 130 -3.18 0.62 18.86
CA TRP A 130 -1.91 1.25 18.48
C TRP A 130 -0.77 0.87 19.44
N LYS A 131 -1.04 0.82 20.75
CA LYS A 131 -0.04 0.43 21.76
C LYS A 131 0.35 -1.05 21.59
N SER A 132 -0.62 -1.95 21.44
CA SER A 132 -0.36 -3.38 21.21
C SER A 132 0.47 -3.61 19.95
N ILE A 133 0.09 -2.98 18.83
CA ILE A 133 0.83 -3.07 17.55
C ILE A 133 2.25 -2.52 17.69
N LYS A 134 2.45 -1.46 18.49
CA LYS A 134 3.77 -0.89 18.73
C LYS A 134 4.73 -1.89 19.38
N GLU A 135 4.25 -2.70 20.31
CA GLU A 135 5.04 -3.70 21.04
C GLU A 135 5.52 -4.84 20.12
N VAL A 136 4.74 -5.14 19.09
CA VAL A 136 4.96 -6.27 18.17
C VAL A 136 5.45 -5.87 16.78
N LYS A 137 5.57 -4.56 16.50
CA LYS A 137 5.93 -3.96 15.20
C LYS A 137 7.00 -4.73 14.46
N ASN A 138 8.08 -5.10 15.15
CA ASN A 138 9.27 -5.69 14.53
C ASN A 138 9.34 -7.20 14.64
N THR A 139 8.45 -7.82 15.42
CA THR A 139 8.48 -9.25 15.77
C THR A 139 7.32 -10.03 15.15
N HIS A 140 6.31 -9.34 14.63
CA HIS A 140 5.11 -9.98 14.09
C HIS A 140 4.69 -9.40 12.72
N VAL A 141 3.79 -10.14 12.09
CA VAL A 141 2.90 -9.74 10.98
C VAL A 141 1.47 -9.77 11.50
N LEU A 142 0.62 -8.87 11.01
CA LEU A 142 -0.79 -8.78 11.40
C LEU A 142 -1.67 -9.49 10.39
N ARG A 143 -2.38 -10.53 10.82
CA ARG A 143 -3.51 -11.07 10.07
C ARG A 143 -4.76 -10.31 10.50
N CYS A 144 -5.35 -9.54 9.58
CA CYS A 144 -6.44 -8.62 9.91
C CYS A 144 -7.32 -8.28 8.71
N HIS A 145 -8.43 -7.59 8.98
CA HIS A 145 -9.20 -6.90 7.96
C HIS A 145 -8.99 -5.38 8.04
N ILE A 146 -9.00 -4.74 6.87
CA ILE A 146 -8.95 -3.28 6.72
C ILE A 146 -10.24 -2.85 6.03
N ILE A 147 -10.94 -1.90 6.62
CA ILE A 147 -12.14 -1.30 6.01
C ILE A 147 -11.81 0.06 5.43
N TYR A 148 -12.17 0.26 4.15
CA TYR A 148 -12.22 1.59 3.54
C TYR A 148 -13.61 2.21 3.74
N TYR A 149 -13.68 3.35 4.40
CA TYR A 149 -14.92 4.09 4.65
C TYR A 149 -14.68 5.60 4.64
N GLY A 150 -15.50 6.35 3.93
CA GLY A 150 -15.46 7.82 3.94
C GLY A 150 -14.09 8.42 3.59
N GLY A 151 -13.34 7.78 2.68
CA GLY A 151 -12.01 8.25 2.28
C GLY A 151 -10.85 7.79 3.16
N LYS A 152 -11.10 6.99 4.21
CA LYS A 152 -10.07 6.53 5.17
C LYS A 152 -10.08 5.01 5.32
N TYR A 153 -8.92 4.46 5.67
CA TYR A 153 -8.78 3.06 6.05
C TYR A 153 -8.82 2.91 7.57
N TYR A 154 -9.52 1.88 8.05
CA TYR A 154 -9.69 1.56 9.46
C TYR A 154 -9.29 0.11 9.70
N LEU A 155 -8.59 -0.13 10.81
CA LEU A 155 -8.23 -1.49 11.17
C LEU A 155 -9.45 -2.12 11.78
N PHE A 156 -9.83 -3.27 11.25
CA PHE A 156 -11.08 -3.90 11.56
C PHE A 156 -10.84 -5.37 11.87
N GLY A 157 -10.80 -5.71 13.15
CA GLY A 157 -10.43 -7.05 13.60
C GLY A 157 -8.94 -7.33 13.39
N VAL A 158 -8.19 -7.44 14.48
CA VAL A 158 -6.88 -8.11 14.46
C VAL A 158 -7.13 -9.55 14.84
N VAL A 159 -6.96 -10.45 13.87
CA VAL A 159 -7.27 -11.87 14.03
C VAL A 159 -6.07 -12.59 14.64
N GLU A 160 -4.85 -12.22 14.24
CA GLU A 160 -3.66 -12.86 14.76
C GLU A 160 -2.44 -11.95 14.65
N TYR A 161 -1.58 -12.01 15.67
CA TYR A 161 -0.21 -11.52 15.60
C TYR A 161 0.68 -12.72 15.29
N ILE A 162 1.05 -12.89 14.02
CA ILE A 162 1.85 -14.03 13.57
C ILE A 162 3.32 -13.74 13.86
N PRO A 163 4.00 -14.51 14.73
CA PRO A 163 5.38 -14.28 15.04
C PRO A 163 6.27 -14.58 13.83
N ILE A 164 7.31 -13.78 13.70
CA ILE A 164 8.30 -13.86 12.63
C ILE A 164 9.21 -15.09 12.79
N LEU A 165 9.44 -15.50 14.02
CA LEU A 165 10.15 -16.72 14.36
C LEU A 165 9.13 -17.71 14.90
N ASN A 166 9.19 -18.96 14.44
CA ASN A 166 8.42 -20.01 15.08
C ASN A 166 9.03 -20.38 16.44
N GLU A 167 8.31 -21.20 17.20
CA GLU A 167 8.71 -21.72 18.52
C GLU A 167 10.09 -22.43 18.53
N ASN A 168 10.55 -22.90 17.38
CA ASN A 168 11.84 -23.56 17.19
C ASN A 168 12.95 -22.60 16.71
N GLY A 169 12.67 -21.29 16.64
CA GLY A 169 13.62 -20.26 16.20
C GLY A 169 13.85 -20.21 14.69
N PHE A 170 13.05 -20.93 13.88
CA PHE A 170 13.12 -20.82 12.42
C PHE A 170 12.32 -19.63 11.91
N LEU A 171 12.81 -19.06 10.81
CA LEU A 171 12.16 -17.98 10.09
C LEU A 171 10.84 -18.45 9.48
N THR A 172 9.75 -17.74 9.75
CA THR A 172 8.49 -17.99 9.04
C THR A 172 8.53 -17.36 7.64
N PRO A 173 7.70 -17.80 6.67
CA PRO A 173 7.58 -17.13 5.38
C PRO A 173 7.31 -15.61 5.50
N ALA A 174 6.54 -15.22 6.52
CA ALA A 174 6.29 -13.83 6.89
C ALA A 174 7.58 -13.06 7.28
N PHE A 175 8.58 -13.73 7.87
CA PHE A 175 9.91 -13.13 8.05
C PHE A 175 10.61 -12.87 6.73
N ILE A 176 10.56 -13.83 5.80
CA ILE A 176 11.30 -13.72 4.53
C ILE A 176 10.82 -12.48 3.78
N ASP A 177 9.50 -12.30 3.69
CA ASP A 177 8.90 -11.12 3.07
C ASP A 177 9.36 -9.83 3.78
N LYS A 178 9.29 -9.78 5.13
CA LYS A 178 9.74 -8.61 5.91
C LYS A 178 11.25 -8.37 5.87
N ALA A 179 12.06 -9.41 5.74
CA ALA A 179 13.51 -9.34 5.67
C ALA A 179 13.97 -8.83 4.31
N MET A 180 13.36 -9.33 3.22
CA MET A 180 13.57 -8.82 1.87
C MET A 180 13.19 -7.33 1.80
N GLU A 181 12.01 -7.01 2.30
CA GLU A 181 11.51 -5.64 2.41
C GLU A 181 12.49 -4.71 3.17
N ARG A 182 13.02 -5.17 4.30
CA ARG A 182 14.00 -4.40 5.07
C ARG A 182 15.30 -4.19 4.28
N ILE A 183 15.76 -5.21 3.55
CA ILE A 183 16.95 -5.11 2.69
C ILE A 183 16.72 -4.07 1.58
N ASP A 184 15.55 -4.06 0.96
CA ASP A 184 15.24 -3.08 -0.08
C ASP A 184 15.09 -1.67 0.46
N ASN A 185 14.48 -1.51 1.64
CA ASN A 185 14.43 -0.22 2.34
C ASN A 185 15.84 0.29 2.71
N MET A 186 16.77 -0.60 3.08
CA MET A 186 18.17 -0.21 3.29
C MET A 186 18.82 0.26 1.99
N ARG A 187 18.69 -0.52 0.91
CA ARG A 187 19.22 -0.17 -0.42
C ARG A 187 18.63 1.14 -0.94
N LEU A 188 17.35 1.37 -0.72
CA LEU A 188 16.70 2.62 -1.09
C LEU A 188 17.30 3.80 -0.33
N LYS A 189 17.46 3.69 0.99
CA LYS A 189 18.09 4.74 1.79
C LYS A 189 19.52 5.04 1.33
N GLU A 190 20.28 4.01 0.93
CA GLU A 190 21.61 4.19 0.35
C GLU A 190 21.57 4.99 -0.95
N ILE A 191 20.67 4.63 -1.87
CA ILE A 191 20.50 5.34 -3.15
C ILE A 191 20.06 6.79 -2.94
N GLU A 192 19.09 7.01 -2.05
CA GLU A 192 18.58 8.35 -1.73
C GLU A 192 19.59 9.21 -0.97
N SER A 193 20.57 8.58 -0.31
CA SER A 193 21.69 9.28 0.30
C SER A 193 22.74 9.72 -0.72
N ALA A 194 22.69 9.20 -1.95
CA ALA A 194 23.69 9.49 -2.95
C ALA A 194 23.65 10.96 -3.38
N ASN A 195 24.83 11.57 -3.45
CA ASN A 195 24.96 12.95 -3.89
C ASN A 195 24.57 13.09 -5.37
N VAL A 196 23.81 14.13 -5.66
CA VAL A 196 23.38 14.53 -7.01
C VAL A 196 23.58 16.02 -7.20
N THR A 197 23.69 16.43 -8.45
CA THR A 197 23.80 17.83 -8.87
C THR A 197 22.75 18.11 -9.95
N GLU A 198 22.54 19.38 -10.28
CA GLU A 198 21.65 19.75 -11.38
C GLU A 198 22.07 19.15 -12.74
N ARG A 199 23.35 18.74 -12.87
CA ARG A 199 23.92 18.17 -14.09
C ARG A 199 23.87 16.64 -14.12
N THR A 200 23.39 15.98 -13.07
CA THR A 200 23.38 14.51 -13.00
C THR A 200 22.58 13.90 -14.16
N THR A 201 23.20 12.98 -14.90
CA THR A 201 22.63 12.35 -16.12
C THR A 201 21.89 11.05 -15.81
N LEU A 202 21.09 10.56 -16.76
CA LEU A 202 20.27 9.36 -16.59
C LEU A 202 21.14 8.14 -16.29
N LYS A 203 22.24 7.97 -17.03
CA LYS A 203 23.20 6.89 -16.80
C LYS A 203 23.82 6.94 -15.39
N GLN A 204 24.10 8.14 -14.88
CA GLN A 204 24.63 8.32 -13.51
C GLN A 204 23.59 7.94 -12.45
N CYS A 205 22.30 8.25 -12.68
CA CYS A 205 21.21 7.83 -11.80
C CYS A 205 21.04 6.30 -11.82
N LEU A 206 20.90 5.70 -13.02
CA LEU A 206 20.71 4.25 -13.20
C LEU A 206 21.91 3.44 -12.66
N ALA A 207 23.14 3.95 -12.75
CA ALA A 207 24.31 3.28 -12.20
C ALA A 207 24.20 3.01 -10.69
N LYS A 208 23.46 3.87 -9.96
CA LYS A 208 23.23 3.74 -8.51
C LYS A 208 22.19 2.67 -8.16
N TYR A 209 21.28 2.32 -9.07
CA TYR A 209 20.26 1.29 -8.80
C TYR A 209 20.89 -0.11 -8.74
N PRO A 210 20.46 -0.99 -7.82
CA PRO A 210 20.81 -2.41 -7.81
C PRO A 210 20.59 -3.10 -9.16
N ALA A 211 21.36 -4.17 -9.42
CA ALA A 211 21.26 -4.92 -10.68
C ALA A 211 19.85 -5.52 -10.89
N THR A 212 19.19 -5.94 -9.80
CA THR A 212 17.82 -6.47 -9.83
C THR A 212 16.84 -5.43 -10.40
N TRP A 213 16.92 -4.19 -9.93
CA TRP A 213 16.04 -3.10 -10.38
C TRP A 213 16.28 -2.75 -11.85
N ILE A 214 17.55 -2.76 -12.29
CA ILE A 214 17.88 -2.59 -13.71
C ILE A 214 17.29 -3.72 -14.57
N ASN A 215 17.25 -4.95 -14.05
CA ASN A 215 16.62 -6.07 -14.76
C ASN A 215 15.12 -5.85 -14.93
N GLU A 216 14.42 -5.41 -13.88
CA GLU A 216 12.98 -5.16 -13.95
C GLU A 216 12.62 -4.02 -14.90
N ILE A 217 13.42 -2.94 -14.94
CA ILE A 217 13.26 -1.88 -15.95
C ILE A 217 13.46 -2.45 -17.35
N CYS A 218 14.48 -3.30 -17.54
CA CYS A 218 14.70 -3.98 -18.81
C CYS A 218 13.51 -4.86 -19.20
N ASP A 219 12.94 -5.63 -18.27
CA ASP A 219 11.80 -6.51 -18.54
C ASP A 219 10.56 -5.68 -18.92
N ALA A 220 10.28 -4.59 -18.20
CA ALA A 220 9.18 -3.68 -18.49
C ALA A 220 9.31 -2.97 -19.86
N LEU A 221 10.54 -2.71 -20.29
CA LEU A 221 10.85 -2.10 -21.59
C LEU A 221 11.15 -3.12 -22.69
N ASN A 222 11.08 -4.42 -22.40
CA ASN A 222 11.47 -5.52 -23.29
C ASN A 222 12.89 -5.38 -23.86
N ILE A 223 13.82 -4.90 -23.03
CA ILE A 223 15.24 -4.71 -23.36
C ILE A 223 16.03 -5.94 -22.91
N LYS A 224 16.81 -6.53 -23.82
CA LYS A 224 17.76 -7.60 -23.48
C LYS A 224 19.16 -7.04 -23.27
N GLY A 225 19.85 -7.52 -22.24
CA GLY A 225 21.27 -7.22 -22.01
C GLY A 225 21.91 -8.25 -21.10
N ARG A 226 23.21 -8.50 -21.24
CA ARG A 226 23.92 -9.52 -20.47
C ARG A 226 24.38 -9.00 -19.11
N VAL A 227 24.93 -7.79 -19.09
CA VAL A 227 25.50 -7.17 -17.88
C VAL A 227 24.84 -5.84 -17.56
N LYS A 228 24.87 -5.44 -16.29
CA LYS A 228 24.21 -4.20 -15.81
C LYS A 228 24.60 -2.96 -16.63
N LYS A 229 25.89 -2.79 -16.95
CA LYS A 229 26.37 -1.64 -17.73
C LYS A 229 25.72 -1.57 -19.12
N GLU A 230 25.69 -2.69 -19.83
CA GLU A 230 25.05 -2.81 -21.14
C GLU A 230 23.54 -2.52 -21.07
N LYS A 231 22.87 -3.02 -20.02
CA LYS A 231 21.45 -2.74 -19.76
C LYS A 231 21.19 -1.24 -19.56
N ILE A 232 22.01 -0.56 -18.76
CA ILE A 232 21.92 0.89 -18.53
C ILE A 232 22.09 1.66 -19.83
N ASP A 233 23.08 1.28 -20.65
CA ASP A 233 23.32 1.94 -21.93
C ASP A 233 22.11 1.82 -22.86
N LYS A 234 21.49 0.63 -22.93
CA LYS A 234 20.27 0.38 -23.71
C LYS A 234 19.04 1.12 -23.17
N ILE A 235 18.84 1.14 -21.85
CA ILE A 235 17.74 1.90 -21.22
C ILE A 235 17.87 3.39 -21.57
N ALA A 236 19.08 3.95 -21.41
CA ALA A 236 19.32 5.35 -21.71
C ALA A 236 19.13 5.68 -23.20
N GLU A 237 19.54 4.78 -24.09
CA GLU A 237 19.30 4.92 -25.53
C GLU A 237 17.81 4.95 -25.86
N VAL A 238 17.01 4.03 -25.31
CA VAL A 238 15.56 3.99 -25.49
C VAL A 238 14.92 5.29 -24.99
N TYR A 239 15.29 5.77 -23.81
CA TYR A 239 14.69 6.99 -23.25
C TYR A 239 15.01 8.24 -24.04
N LEU A 240 16.22 8.33 -24.61
CA LEU A 240 16.66 9.51 -25.37
C LEU A 240 16.16 9.51 -26.81
N LYS A 241 15.93 8.33 -27.41
CA LYS A 241 15.43 8.20 -28.79
C LYS A 241 13.91 8.06 -28.89
N GLU A 242 13.29 7.40 -27.92
CA GLU A 242 11.89 6.98 -27.95
C GLU A 242 11.16 7.47 -26.69
N THR A 243 11.45 8.71 -26.25
CA THR A 243 10.89 9.29 -25.02
C THR A 243 9.36 9.21 -25.00
N GLU A 244 8.71 9.50 -26.13
CA GLU A 244 7.25 9.50 -26.29
C GLU A 244 6.63 8.16 -25.92
N LYS A 245 7.19 7.04 -26.40
CA LYS A 245 6.68 5.68 -26.11
C LYS A 245 6.76 5.29 -24.64
N VAL A 246 7.73 5.87 -23.91
CA VAL A 246 7.86 5.66 -22.46
C VAL A 246 6.82 6.49 -21.72
N LEU A 247 6.57 7.72 -22.20
CA LEU A 247 5.63 8.66 -21.59
C LEU A 247 4.15 8.32 -21.85
N GLU A 248 3.81 7.74 -23.00
CA GLU A 248 2.44 7.30 -23.35
C GLU A 248 1.89 6.25 -22.36
N LYS A 249 2.77 5.53 -21.66
CA LYS A 249 2.40 4.52 -20.67
C LYS A 249 2.23 5.10 -19.26
N LEU A 250 2.51 6.39 -19.07
CA LEU A 250 2.42 7.03 -17.76
C LEU A 250 1.00 7.55 -17.50
N PRO A 251 0.49 7.43 -16.26
CA PRO A 251 -0.78 8.04 -15.88
C PRO A 251 -0.67 9.58 -15.89
N ASP A 252 -1.81 10.26 -16.05
CA ASP A 252 -1.87 11.74 -16.11
C ASP A 252 -1.22 12.41 -14.88
N GLU A 253 -1.41 11.84 -13.70
CA GLU A 253 -0.80 12.32 -12.45
C GLU A 253 0.74 12.26 -12.47
N ALA A 254 1.33 11.30 -13.20
CA ALA A 254 2.78 11.24 -13.38
C ALA A 254 3.26 12.34 -14.32
N LEU A 255 2.49 12.66 -15.37
CA LEU A 255 2.80 13.78 -16.25
C LEU A 255 2.70 15.14 -15.51
N GLU A 256 1.71 15.31 -14.64
CA GLU A 256 1.57 16.45 -13.73
C GLU A 256 2.81 16.61 -12.83
N ILE A 257 3.31 15.51 -12.24
CA ILE A 257 4.54 15.52 -11.45
C ILE A 257 5.72 16.03 -12.27
N LEU A 258 5.90 15.51 -13.50
CA LEU A 258 6.97 15.93 -14.38
C LEU A 258 6.88 17.43 -14.72
N ARG A 259 5.67 17.96 -14.99
CA ARG A 259 5.43 19.41 -15.18
C ARG A 259 5.92 20.22 -13.99
N VAL A 260 5.52 19.82 -12.78
CA VAL A 260 5.90 20.52 -11.54
C VAL A 260 7.42 20.56 -11.37
N VAL A 261 8.11 19.43 -11.61
CA VAL A 261 9.57 19.36 -11.44
C VAL A 261 10.29 20.13 -12.54
N LEU A 262 9.86 20.04 -13.80
CA LEU A 262 10.44 20.77 -14.93
C LEU A 262 10.27 22.29 -14.80
N ASN A 263 9.12 22.76 -14.32
CA ASN A 263 8.87 24.18 -14.06
C ASN A 263 9.80 24.77 -12.99
N LYS A 264 10.39 23.92 -12.12
CA LYS A 264 11.44 24.30 -11.17
C LYS A 264 12.87 24.07 -11.69
N GLY A 265 13.05 23.92 -13.00
CA GLY A 265 14.36 23.69 -13.62
C GLY A 265 14.82 22.22 -13.59
N GLY A 266 13.91 21.29 -13.27
CA GLY A 266 14.19 19.85 -13.21
C GLY A 266 14.74 19.37 -11.86
N VAL A 267 14.72 20.22 -10.83
CA VAL A 267 15.13 19.89 -9.46
C VAL A 267 14.14 20.49 -8.46
N ILE A 268 13.69 19.69 -7.50
CA ILE A 268 12.81 20.14 -6.42
C ILE A 268 13.19 19.48 -5.10
N LYS A 269 13.00 20.16 -3.96
CA LYS A 269 13.12 19.52 -2.64
C LYS A 269 12.09 18.40 -2.52
N TYR A 270 12.55 17.25 -2.07
CA TYR A 270 11.73 16.04 -2.06
C TYR A 270 10.46 16.20 -1.24
N GLY A 271 10.56 16.81 -0.06
CA GLY A 271 9.42 17.05 0.82
C GLY A 271 8.37 18.01 0.25
N GLU A 272 8.68 18.81 -0.78
CA GLU A 272 7.65 19.59 -1.49
C GLU A 272 6.84 18.69 -2.42
N LEU A 273 7.48 17.71 -3.04
CA LEU A 273 6.82 16.77 -3.95
C LEU A 273 6.01 15.73 -3.18
N SER A 274 6.61 15.10 -2.17
CA SER A 274 5.97 14.03 -1.39
C SER A 274 4.82 14.50 -0.49
N ARG A 275 4.66 15.82 -0.30
CA ARG A 275 3.49 16.39 0.39
C ARG A 275 2.30 16.59 -0.55
N LYS A 276 2.54 16.74 -1.85
CA LYS A 276 1.50 16.96 -2.87
C LYS A 276 1.10 15.66 -3.55
N PHE A 277 2.06 14.74 -3.74
CA PHE A 277 1.85 13.47 -4.41
C PHE A 277 2.24 12.34 -3.48
N MET A 278 1.40 11.29 -3.44
CA MET A 278 1.77 10.05 -2.77
C MET A 278 3.00 9.46 -3.45
N ASP A 279 3.93 8.99 -2.62
CA ASP A 279 5.12 8.31 -3.05
C ASP A 279 5.06 6.86 -2.60
N ASP A 280 5.47 5.96 -3.49
CA ASP A 280 5.67 4.57 -3.14
C ASP A 280 7.16 4.39 -2.86
N THR A 281 7.50 4.18 -1.59
CA THR A 281 8.89 3.90 -1.19
C THR A 281 9.24 2.42 -1.30
N THR A 282 8.33 1.58 -1.77
CA THR A 282 8.46 0.12 -1.91
C THR A 282 8.60 -0.28 -3.37
N TYR A 283 9.60 0.31 -4.01
CA TYR A 283 9.68 0.46 -5.46
C TYR A 283 9.61 -0.79 -6.37
N PHE A 284 9.96 -2.01 -5.92
CA PHE A 284 10.31 -3.11 -6.85
C PHE A 284 9.64 -4.46 -6.53
N TYR A 285 8.68 -4.52 -5.61
CA TYR A 285 7.90 -5.75 -5.34
C TYR A 285 6.40 -5.61 -5.66
N HIS A 286 5.92 -4.42 -6.05
CA HIS A 286 4.50 -4.19 -6.34
C HIS A 286 4.23 -3.88 -7.81
N ASN A 287 3.13 -4.44 -8.28
CA ASN A 287 2.50 -4.08 -9.55
C ASN A 287 1.82 -2.69 -9.48
N ASN A 288 1.39 -2.26 -8.29
CA ASN A 288 0.68 -1.00 -8.10
C ASN A 288 1.61 0.09 -7.54
N LYS A 289 2.30 0.80 -8.43
CA LYS A 289 3.16 1.93 -8.08
C LYS A 289 2.35 3.23 -8.10
N THR A 290 2.50 4.09 -7.09
CA THR A 290 1.97 5.47 -7.15
C THR A 290 2.55 6.21 -8.37
N PRO A 291 1.92 7.28 -8.87
CA PRO A 291 2.46 8.03 -10.02
C PRO A 291 3.91 8.47 -9.84
N LEU A 292 4.28 8.94 -8.63
CA LEU A 292 5.67 9.27 -8.31
C LEU A 292 6.56 8.01 -8.24
N GLY A 293 6.05 6.92 -7.66
CA GLY A 293 6.73 5.62 -7.65
C GLY A 293 7.03 5.09 -9.06
N ILE A 294 6.10 5.25 -10.02
CA ILE A 294 6.30 4.86 -11.43
C ILE A 294 7.47 5.65 -12.04
N LEU A 295 7.47 6.98 -11.87
CA LEU A 295 8.55 7.83 -12.40
C LEU A 295 9.91 7.48 -11.81
N ARG A 296 9.94 7.09 -10.54
CA ARG A 296 11.17 6.69 -9.86
C ARG A 296 11.60 5.27 -10.25
N PHE A 297 10.67 4.32 -10.41
CA PHE A 297 10.95 2.99 -10.96
C PHE A 297 11.64 3.10 -12.31
N TYR A 298 11.07 3.88 -13.23
CA TYR A 298 11.67 4.11 -14.55
C TYR A 298 12.91 5.02 -14.50
N CYS A 299 13.30 5.56 -13.35
CA CYS A 299 14.42 6.51 -13.22
C CYS A 299 14.26 7.81 -14.05
N ILE A 300 13.02 8.17 -14.41
CA ILE A 300 12.69 9.47 -15.02
C ILE A 300 12.80 10.57 -13.96
N VAL A 301 12.44 10.24 -12.71
CA VAL A 301 12.70 11.04 -11.52
C VAL A 301 13.62 10.25 -10.58
N PHE A 302 14.77 10.82 -10.22
CA PHE A 302 15.69 10.23 -9.26
C PHE A 302 15.67 11.01 -7.95
N VAL A 303 15.78 10.33 -6.81
CA VAL A 303 15.85 10.97 -5.50
C VAL A 303 17.24 10.79 -4.91
N GLY A 304 17.87 11.89 -4.51
CA GLY A 304 19.20 11.91 -3.93
C GLY A 304 19.40 13.08 -2.96
N LYS A 305 20.64 13.33 -2.57
CA LYS A 305 21.02 14.51 -1.77
C LYS A 305 21.72 15.57 -2.61
N MET A 306 21.34 16.82 -2.44
CA MET A 306 22.01 17.96 -3.09
C MET A 306 22.30 19.04 -2.07
N ASN A 307 23.49 19.64 -2.16
CA ASN A 307 23.83 20.81 -1.38
C ASN A 307 23.20 22.06 -2.01
N ILE A 308 22.29 22.71 -1.29
CA ILE A 308 21.66 23.95 -1.72
C ILE A 308 21.98 25.00 -0.67
N LYS A 309 22.79 26.00 -1.04
CA LYS A 309 23.22 27.09 -0.16
C LYS A 309 23.85 26.60 1.15
N GLY A 310 24.76 25.62 1.07
CA GLY A 310 25.51 25.10 2.21
C GLY A 310 24.80 24.04 3.05
N LYS A 311 23.54 23.68 2.73
CA LYS A 311 22.79 22.63 3.43
C LYS A 311 22.44 21.48 2.49
N ASN A 312 22.57 20.25 2.97
CA ASN A 312 22.18 19.06 2.21
C ASN A 312 20.68 18.82 2.34
N TYR A 313 19.98 18.79 1.21
CA TYR A 313 18.56 18.45 1.13
C TYR A 313 18.37 17.18 0.34
N ARG A 314 17.36 16.39 0.73
CA ARG A 314 16.81 15.35 -0.16
C ARG A 314 16.04 16.05 -1.28
N VAL A 315 16.35 15.71 -2.51
CA VAL A 315 15.78 16.34 -3.72
C VAL A 315 15.31 15.26 -4.70
N ALA A 316 14.23 15.55 -5.40
CA ALA A 316 13.87 14.85 -6.64
C ALA A 316 14.50 15.61 -7.81
N ILE A 317 15.13 14.88 -8.73
CA ILE A 317 15.73 15.43 -9.94
C ILE A 317 15.20 14.68 -11.16
N ILE A 318 14.96 15.41 -12.24
CA ILE A 318 14.89 14.83 -13.58
C ILE A 318 16.33 14.82 -14.12
N PRO A 319 16.84 13.67 -14.61
CA PRO A 319 18.17 13.61 -15.21
C PRO A 319 18.36 14.68 -16.28
N SER A 320 19.51 15.35 -16.25
CA SER A 320 19.78 16.56 -17.03
C SER A 320 19.60 16.36 -18.54
N ASP A 321 20.00 15.20 -19.04
CA ASP A 321 19.90 14.75 -20.43
C ASP A 321 18.48 14.39 -20.87
N LEU A 322 17.52 14.23 -19.95
CA LEU A 322 16.11 14.01 -20.27
C LEU A 322 15.28 15.30 -20.30
N ARG A 323 15.71 16.37 -19.63
CA ARG A 323 14.85 17.53 -19.35
C ARG A 323 14.29 18.19 -20.61
N GLU A 324 15.14 18.44 -21.59
CA GLU A 324 14.70 19.12 -22.83
C GLU A 324 13.71 18.26 -23.62
N LYS A 325 13.97 16.94 -23.71
CA LYS A 325 13.05 15.99 -24.35
C LYS A 325 11.70 15.92 -23.65
N LEU A 326 11.70 15.91 -22.32
CA LEU A 326 10.47 15.90 -21.54
C LEU A 326 9.70 17.22 -21.69
N LYS A 327 10.37 18.37 -21.75
CA LYS A 327 9.72 19.67 -22.01
C LYS A 327 9.07 19.75 -23.39
N GLU A 328 9.69 19.17 -24.42
CA GLU A 328 9.13 19.12 -25.78
C GLU A 328 7.77 18.41 -25.79
N TYR A 329 7.65 17.33 -25.02
CA TYR A 329 6.45 16.48 -24.98
C TYR A 329 5.36 16.98 -24.03
N ILE A 330 5.72 17.49 -22.86
CA ILE A 330 4.80 17.71 -21.73
C ILE A 330 4.12 19.11 -21.76
N LYS A 331 4.25 19.85 -22.87
CA LYS A 331 3.73 21.22 -23.06
C LYS A 331 2.37 21.49 -22.41
#